data_AF-A0A514CMZ9-F1
#
_entry.id   AF-A0A514CMZ9-F1
#
_cell.length_a   1.000
_cell.length_b   1.000
_cell.length_c   1.000
_cell.angle_alpha   90.00
_cell.angle_beta   90.00
_cell.angle_gamma   90.00
#
_symmetry.space_group_name_H-M   'P 1'
#
loop_
_entity.id
_entity.type
_entity.pdbx_description
1 polymer ?
#
loop_
_entity_poly.entity_id
_entity_poly.type
_entity_poly.pdbx_seq_one_letter_code
_entity_poly.pdbx_strand_id
1 'polypeptide(L)'
;MDIAFWKNRIMPSRILIFTIISIAALLWGCQVDGIDVKDGIYKGTFTVTYSSGTQTGQTTLELKDGRFTCSGNSNRIPAGGSGTFSSDNNQITFNDENYWTADFDWGLILSGVYDYTFDGKKLIISSNNNGVGQYKYDLEKQ
;
A
#
# COMPACT_ATOMS: atom_id res chain seq x y z
N MET A 1 -78.45 33.85 -16.19
CA MET A 1 -77.11 33.67 -16.79
C MET A 1 -76.30 32.87 -15.79
N ASP A 2 -76.20 31.56 -16.03
CA ASP A 2 -75.55 30.58 -15.17
C ASP A 2 -74.05 30.81 -15.08
N ILE A 3 -73.47 30.70 -13.88
CA ILE A 3 -72.07 30.28 -13.74
C ILE A 3 -71.95 29.40 -12.48
N ALA A 4 -71.98 28.09 -12.70
CA ALA A 4 -71.39 27.11 -11.78
C ALA A 4 -69.91 26.96 -12.13
N PHE A 5 -69.00 27.05 -11.16
CA PHE A 5 -67.60 26.64 -11.37
C PHE A 5 -67.00 26.00 -10.11
N TRP A 6 -67.18 24.67 -10.08
CA TRP A 6 -66.24 23.59 -9.78
C TRP A 6 -65.24 23.66 -8.59
N LYS A 7 -65.24 22.55 -7.86
CA LYS A 7 -64.45 22.18 -6.69
C LYS A 7 -63.05 21.71 -7.10
N ASN A 8 -61.97 22.39 -6.67
CA ASN A 8 -60.59 21.90 -6.88
C ASN A 8 -60.30 20.67 -6.01
N ARG A 9 -60.13 19.53 -6.67
CA ARG A 9 -59.63 18.28 -6.08
C ARG A 9 -58.12 18.33 -5.96
N ILE A 10 -57.64 18.07 -4.75
CA ILE A 10 -56.23 17.77 -4.44
C ILE A 10 -55.89 16.41 -5.09
N MET A 11 -54.82 16.36 -5.88
CA MET A 11 -54.21 15.09 -6.32
C MET A 11 -52.91 14.83 -5.54
N PRO A 12 -52.69 13.63 -4.98
CA PRO A 12 -51.41 13.27 -4.39
C PRO A 12 -50.41 12.94 -5.51
N SER A 13 -49.40 13.79 -5.67
CA SER A 13 -48.30 13.56 -6.62
C SER A 13 -47.39 12.43 -6.11
N ARG A 14 -47.69 11.21 -6.53
CA ARG A 14 -46.86 9.99 -6.28
C ARG A 14 -45.48 10.03 -6.97
N ILE A 15 -45.16 11.11 -7.67
CA ILE A 15 -43.92 11.25 -8.47
C ILE A 15 -42.77 11.85 -7.64
N LEU A 16 -43.04 12.45 -6.48
CA LEU A 16 -42.02 13.15 -5.68
C LEU A 16 -41.21 12.25 -4.72
N ILE A 17 -41.50 10.95 -4.64
CA ILE A 17 -40.82 10.03 -3.71
C ILE A 17 -39.60 9.35 -4.37
N PHE A 18 -39.55 9.28 -5.71
CA PHE A 18 -38.48 8.59 -6.43
C PHE A 18 -37.16 9.37 -6.49
N THR A 19 -37.16 10.68 -6.25
CA THR A 19 -35.95 11.51 -6.25
C THR A 19 -35.11 11.39 -4.97
N ILE A 20 -35.64 10.85 -3.87
CA ILE A 20 -34.92 10.74 -2.60
C ILE A 20 -34.03 9.47 -2.54
N ILE A 21 -34.30 8.46 -3.36
CA ILE A 21 -33.59 7.17 -3.33
C ILE A 21 -32.25 7.20 -4.10
N SER A 22 -32.06 8.13 -5.04
CA SER A 22 -30.82 8.23 -5.83
C SER A 22 -29.63 8.85 -5.10
N ILE A 23 -29.81 9.44 -3.91
CA ILE A 23 -28.72 10.09 -3.16
C ILE A 23 -28.03 9.13 -2.17
N ALA A 24 -28.64 7.98 -1.85
CA ALA A 24 -28.10 7.06 -0.84
C ALA A 24 -27.01 6.10 -1.37
N ALA A 25 -26.68 6.12 -2.66
CA ALA A 25 -25.74 5.16 -3.27
C ALA A 25 -24.26 5.63 -3.30
N LEU A 26 -23.93 6.81 -2.76
CA LEU A 26 -22.58 7.38 -2.89
C LEU A 26 -21.69 7.23 -1.65
N LEU A 27 -22.17 6.63 -0.57
CA LEU A 27 -21.41 6.56 0.69
C LEU A 27 -21.27 5.11 1.14
N TRP A 28 -20.38 4.35 0.51
CA TRP A 28 -19.55 3.32 1.16
C TRP A 28 -18.50 2.78 0.19
N GLY A 29 -17.56 3.64 -0.18
CA GLY A 29 -16.20 3.17 -0.47
C GLY A 29 -15.49 3.03 0.87
N CYS A 30 -15.65 1.89 1.54
CA CYS A 30 -14.86 1.58 2.74
C CYS A 30 -13.40 1.43 2.29
N GLN A 31 -12.56 2.44 2.55
CA GLN A 31 -11.11 2.21 2.53
C GLN A 31 -10.81 1.31 3.73
N VAL A 32 -10.31 0.11 3.44
CA VAL A 32 -9.81 -0.77 4.49
C VAL A 32 -8.48 -0.17 4.92
N ASP A 33 -8.50 0.58 6.02
CA ASP A 33 -7.28 1.07 6.63
C ASP A 33 -6.42 -0.15 7.00
N GLY A 34 -5.27 -0.29 6.33
CA GLY A 34 -4.30 -1.32 6.66
C GLY A 34 -3.81 -1.13 8.09
N ILE A 35 -3.47 -2.22 8.78
CA ILE A 35 -2.82 -2.10 10.09
C ILE A 35 -1.43 -1.50 9.86
N ASP A 36 -1.09 -0.46 10.61
CA ASP A 36 0.26 0.11 10.58
C ASP A 36 1.31 -0.96 10.88
N VAL A 37 2.42 -0.92 10.14
CA VAL A 37 3.56 -1.79 10.41
C VAL A 37 4.06 -1.52 11.83
N LYS A 38 4.44 -2.58 12.54
CA LYS A 38 4.89 -2.48 13.93
C LYS A 38 6.40 -2.64 14.00
N ASP A 39 7.00 -2.04 15.02
CA ASP A 39 8.39 -2.35 15.35
C ASP A 39 8.56 -3.85 15.61
N GLY A 40 9.72 -4.38 15.21
CA GLY A 40 10.09 -5.77 15.37
C GLY A 40 11.07 -6.27 14.31
N ILE A 41 11.40 -7.56 14.45
CA ILE A 41 12.26 -8.28 13.51
C ILE A 41 11.37 -9.09 12.57
N TYR A 42 11.60 -8.92 11.29
CA TYR A 42 10.88 -9.56 10.20
C TYR A 42 11.87 -10.39 9.40
N LYS A 43 11.53 -11.65 9.12
CA LYS A 43 12.38 -12.54 8.33
C LYS A 43 11.62 -13.09 7.15
N GLY A 44 12.31 -13.28 6.04
CA GLY A 44 11.71 -13.94 4.89
C GLY A 44 12.51 -13.73 3.63
N THR A 45 11.79 -13.55 2.53
CA THR A 45 12.37 -13.63 1.19
C THR A 45 12.20 -12.32 0.45
N PHE A 46 13.30 -11.82 -0.10
CA PHE A 46 13.30 -10.80 -1.14
C PHE A 46 13.26 -11.48 -2.51
N THR A 47 12.47 -10.93 -3.41
CA THR A 47 12.38 -11.34 -4.81
C THR A 47 12.39 -10.11 -5.70
N VAL A 48 13.23 -10.14 -6.73
CA VAL A 48 13.22 -9.17 -7.82
C VAL A 48 12.96 -9.88 -9.14
N THR A 49 12.05 -9.34 -9.94
CA THR A 49 11.74 -9.83 -11.28
C THR A 49 12.03 -8.74 -12.30
N TYR A 50 13.03 -8.99 -13.14
CA TYR A 50 13.34 -8.21 -14.34
C TYR A 50 12.76 -8.89 -15.58
N SER A 51 12.84 -8.23 -16.73
CA SER A 51 12.50 -8.86 -18.02
C SER A 51 13.42 -10.06 -18.36
N SER A 52 14.64 -10.08 -17.84
CA SER A 52 15.63 -11.14 -18.05
C SER A 52 15.46 -12.34 -17.10
N GLY A 53 14.62 -12.23 -16.06
CA GLY A 53 14.39 -13.31 -15.11
C GLY A 53 14.16 -12.84 -13.68
N THR A 54 13.99 -13.82 -12.79
CA THR A 54 13.71 -13.61 -11.36
C THR A 54 14.90 -14.04 -10.52
N GLN A 55 15.22 -13.23 -9.51
CA GLN A 55 16.24 -13.52 -8.51
C GLN A 55 15.63 -13.42 -7.10
N THR A 56 16.16 -14.20 -6.16
CA THR A 56 15.64 -14.24 -4.80
C THR A 56 16.76 -14.43 -3.78
N GLY A 57 16.51 -13.99 -2.54
CA GLY A 57 17.38 -14.28 -1.42
C GLY A 57 16.71 -14.01 -0.08
N GLN A 58 17.24 -14.64 0.96
CA GLN A 58 16.73 -14.47 2.32
C GLN A 58 17.13 -13.10 2.86
N THR A 59 16.30 -12.52 3.73
CA THR A 59 16.63 -11.26 4.38
C THR A 59 15.96 -11.14 5.74
N THR A 60 16.54 -10.32 6.59
CA THR A 60 16.02 -9.86 7.88
C THR A 60 15.86 -8.36 7.83
N LEU A 61 14.67 -7.87 8.14
CA LEU A 61 14.35 -6.46 8.31
C LEU A 61 14.03 -6.21 9.77
N GLU A 62 14.78 -5.34 10.42
CA GLU A 62 14.46 -4.80 11.74
C GLU A 62 13.87 -3.41 11.58
N LEU A 63 12.71 -3.18 12.20
CA LEU A 63 12.06 -1.88 12.34
C LEU A 63 12.04 -1.51 13.81
N LYS A 64 12.58 -0.35 14.16
CA LYS A 64 12.66 0.09 15.55
C LYS A 64 12.77 1.60 15.65
N ASP A 65 11.85 2.23 16.38
CA ASP A 65 11.90 3.66 16.72
C ASP A 65 12.10 4.56 15.48
N GLY A 66 11.38 4.26 14.38
CA GLY A 66 11.49 4.99 13.10
C GLY A 66 12.80 4.73 12.32
N ARG A 67 13.60 3.74 12.73
CA ARG A 67 14.82 3.31 12.04
C ARG A 67 14.69 1.89 11.51
N PHE A 68 15.38 1.62 10.42
CA PHE A 68 15.43 0.28 9.84
C PHE A 68 16.85 -0.23 9.63
N THR A 69 16.99 -1.56 9.65
CA THR A 69 18.16 -2.27 9.13
C THR A 69 17.69 -3.49 8.36
N CYS A 70 18.16 -3.64 7.13
CA CYS A 70 17.86 -4.75 6.23
C CYS A 70 19.16 -5.48 5.88
N SER A 71 19.21 -6.79 6.11
CA SER A 71 20.39 -7.59 5.83
C SER A 71 20.58 -7.78 4.32
N GLY A 72 21.81 -7.55 3.85
CA GLY A 72 22.25 -7.95 2.53
C GLY A 72 22.79 -9.38 2.49
N ASN A 73 22.71 -10.02 1.33
CA ASN A 73 23.35 -11.30 1.07
C ASN A 73 24.72 -11.13 0.41
N SER A 74 25.55 -12.19 0.46
CA SER A 74 26.88 -12.19 -0.16
C SER A 74 26.84 -11.95 -1.68
N ASN A 75 25.74 -12.35 -2.33
CA ASN A 75 25.47 -12.11 -3.74
C ASN A 75 24.73 -10.77 -4.00
N ARG A 76 24.52 -9.95 -2.97
CA ARG A 76 23.78 -8.68 -3.02
C ARG A 76 22.31 -8.80 -3.45
N ILE A 77 21.68 -9.96 -3.24
CA ILE A 77 20.26 -10.17 -3.54
C ILE A 77 19.53 -10.57 -2.26
N PRO A 78 18.93 -9.63 -1.49
CA PRO A 78 19.04 -8.19 -1.65
C PRO A 78 20.42 -7.66 -1.19
N ALA A 79 20.71 -6.40 -1.48
CA ALA A 79 21.93 -5.72 -1.01
C ALA A 79 21.78 -5.25 0.44
N GLY A 80 20.54 -5.11 0.92
CA GLY A 80 20.20 -4.65 2.27
C GLY A 80 19.92 -3.15 2.30
N GLY A 81 20.21 -2.52 3.44
CA GLY A 81 20.07 -1.08 3.64
C GLY A 81 19.88 -0.74 5.12
N SER A 82 20.09 0.52 5.50
CA SER A 82 19.79 1.00 6.85
C SER A 82 19.62 2.51 6.86
N GLY A 83 18.78 2.99 7.77
CA GLY A 83 18.48 4.41 7.88
C GLY A 83 17.16 4.64 8.60
N THR A 84 16.35 5.57 8.10
CA THR A 84 15.03 5.89 8.67
C THR A 84 13.89 5.31 7.84
N PHE A 85 12.77 5.02 8.49
CA PHE A 85 11.54 4.66 7.79
C PHE A 85 10.32 5.38 8.36
N SER A 86 9.29 5.51 7.53
CA SER A 86 7.95 5.94 7.93
C SER A 86 6.91 5.15 7.16
N SER A 87 5.73 4.93 7.74
CA SER A 87 4.63 4.27 7.07
C SER A 87 3.33 5.03 7.30
N ASP A 88 2.57 5.27 6.24
CA ASP A 88 1.22 5.80 6.27
C ASP A 88 0.46 5.33 5.02
N ASN A 89 -0.87 5.28 5.08
CA ASN A 89 -1.73 5.07 3.91
C ASN A 89 -1.29 3.92 2.97
N ASN A 90 -0.97 2.75 3.52
CA ASN A 90 -0.48 1.57 2.78
C ASN A 90 0.84 1.78 2.02
N GLN A 91 1.57 2.84 2.30
CA GLN A 91 2.91 3.09 1.80
C GLN A 91 3.93 3.11 2.93
N ILE A 92 5.12 2.57 2.65
CA ILE A 92 6.28 2.63 3.52
C ILE A 92 7.42 3.26 2.76
N THR A 93 8.05 4.27 3.37
CA THR A 93 9.19 4.98 2.82
C THR A 93 10.43 4.59 3.60
N PHE A 94 11.46 4.14 2.90
CA PHE A 94 12.78 3.87 3.43
C PHE A 94 13.76 4.92 2.91
N ASN A 95 14.49 5.57 3.82
CA ASN A 95 15.58 6.46 3.46
C ASN A 95 16.89 5.80 3.89
N ASP A 96 17.58 5.16 2.94
CA ASP A 96 18.88 4.57 3.18
C ASP A 96 19.96 5.66 3.37
N GLU A 97 20.79 5.48 4.39
CA GLU A 97 21.81 6.45 4.82
C GLU A 97 23.25 5.95 4.51
N ASN A 98 23.39 4.82 3.80
CA ASN A 98 24.68 4.20 3.55
C ASN A 98 25.37 4.74 2.29
N TYR A 99 26.70 4.64 2.27
CA TYR A 99 27.48 4.92 1.07
C TYR A 99 27.64 3.66 0.23
N TRP A 100 27.11 3.68 -0.99
CA TRP A 100 27.19 2.57 -1.94
C TRP A 100 28.10 2.89 -3.11
N THR A 101 28.85 1.89 -3.54
CA THR A 101 29.62 1.91 -4.77
C THR A 101 28.74 1.58 -5.98
N ALA A 102 29.12 2.02 -7.18
CA ALA A 102 28.35 1.85 -8.41
C ALA A 102 28.62 0.51 -9.14
N ASP A 103 29.06 -0.52 -8.41
CA ASP A 103 29.48 -1.82 -8.94
C ASP A 103 28.37 -2.89 -8.95
N PHE A 104 27.15 -2.53 -8.57
CA PHE A 104 25.99 -3.42 -8.57
C PHE A 104 24.69 -2.65 -8.86
N ASP A 105 23.59 -3.39 -9.04
CA ASP A 105 22.26 -2.78 -9.23
C ASP A 105 21.74 -2.16 -7.92
N TRP A 106 21.63 -0.83 -7.91
CA TRP A 106 21.14 -0.08 -6.75
C TRP A 106 19.67 -0.34 -6.43
N GLY A 107 18.88 -0.88 -7.36
CA GLY A 107 17.52 -1.34 -7.07
C GLY A 107 17.47 -2.49 -6.05
N LEU A 108 18.60 -3.12 -5.74
CA LEU A 108 18.70 -4.16 -4.72
C LEU A 108 18.88 -3.60 -3.29
N ILE A 109 19.03 -2.28 -3.15
CA ILE A 109 19.02 -1.57 -1.86
C ILE A 109 17.57 -1.32 -1.45
N LEU A 110 17.24 -1.55 -0.18
CA LEU A 110 15.95 -1.16 0.37
C LEU A 110 15.92 0.36 0.59
N SER A 111 15.41 1.10 -0.40
CA SER A 111 15.31 2.56 -0.38
C SER A 111 14.17 3.05 -1.27
N GLY A 112 13.54 4.14 -0.88
CA GLY A 112 12.42 4.76 -1.57
C GLY A 112 11.06 4.33 -1.03
N VAL A 113 10.03 4.56 -1.85
CA VAL A 113 8.62 4.36 -1.49
C VAL A 113 8.10 3.04 -2.05
N TYR A 114 7.45 2.27 -1.19
CA TYR A 114 6.87 0.98 -1.50
C TYR A 114 5.43 0.92 -1.03
N ASP A 115 4.60 0.17 -1.74
CA ASP A 115 3.32 -0.30 -1.21
C ASP A 115 3.59 -1.37 -0.14
N TYR A 116 2.76 -1.42 0.90
CA TYR A 116 2.81 -2.50 1.86
C TYR A 116 1.43 -2.98 2.32
N THR A 117 1.40 -4.25 2.75
CA THR A 117 0.30 -4.80 3.53
C THR A 117 0.84 -5.47 4.79
N PHE A 118 0.12 -5.32 5.89
CA PHE A 118 0.46 -5.95 7.16
C PHE A 118 -0.80 -6.45 7.86
N ASP A 119 -0.79 -7.72 8.27
CA ASP A 119 -1.92 -8.38 8.96
C ASP A 119 -1.68 -8.58 10.46
N GLY A 120 -0.61 -7.99 11.02
CA GLY A 120 -0.16 -8.21 12.39
C GLY A 120 0.96 -9.24 12.52
N LYS A 121 1.14 -10.10 11.51
CA LYS A 121 2.18 -11.14 11.48
C LYS A 121 2.99 -11.12 10.18
N LYS A 122 2.32 -11.07 9.04
CA LYS A 122 2.91 -11.06 7.72
C LYS A 122 3.00 -9.65 7.17
N LEU A 123 4.20 -9.25 6.74
CA LEU A 123 4.50 -7.98 6.09
C LEU A 123 4.91 -8.24 4.65
N ILE A 124 4.12 -7.71 3.70
CA ILE A 124 4.47 -7.68 2.28
C ILE A 124 4.84 -6.25 1.93
N ILE A 125 6.01 -6.06 1.34
CA ILE A 125 6.45 -4.76 0.80
C ILE A 125 6.71 -4.96 -0.68
N SER A 126 6.22 -4.08 -1.55
CA SER A 126 6.44 -4.21 -3.00
C SER A 126 6.56 -2.87 -3.71
N SER A 127 7.31 -2.86 -4.80
CA SER A 127 7.41 -1.72 -5.69
C SER A 127 7.54 -2.15 -7.14
N ASN A 128 6.81 -1.47 -8.00
CA ASN A 128 6.96 -1.49 -9.46
C ASN A 128 7.32 -0.09 -10.01
N ASN A 129 7.64 0.87 -9.14
CA ASN A 129 7.62 2.30 -9.43
C ASN A 129 8.71 2.77 -10.41
N ASN A 130 9.76 1.97 -10.62
CA ASN A 130 10.90 2.37 -11.44
C ASN A 130 10.89 1.78 -12.86
N GLY A 131 9.95 0.90 -13.19
CA GLY A 131 9.83 0.27 -14.52
C GLY A 131 10.99 -0.67 -14.92
N VAL A 132 12.05 -0.76 -14.10
CA VAL A 132 13.22 -1.64 -14.33
C VAL A 132 12.93 -3.06 -13.87
N GLY A 133 12.29 -3.22 -12.72
CA GLY A 133 11.96 -4.52 -12.14
C GLY A 133 10.82 -4.41 -11.13
N GLN A 134 10.28 -5.57 -10.76
CA GLN A 134 9.29 -5.71 -9.70
C GLN A 134 9.99 -6.25 -8.46
N TYR A 135 9.93 -5.49 -7.37
CA TYR A 135 10.60 -5.80 -6.12
C TYR A 135 9.55 -6.23 -5.09
N LYS A 136 9.80 -7.31 -4.37
CA LYS A 136 8.91 -7.81 -3.31
C LYS A 136 9.71 -8.34 -2.13
N TYR A 137 9.29 -7.96 -0.93
CA TYR A 137 9.68 -8.58 0.32
C TYR A 137 8.46 -9.31 0.88
N ASP A 138 8.59 -10.61 1.14
CA ASP A 138 7.59 -11.45 1.79
C ASP A 138 8.14 -11.88 3.15
N LEU A 139 7.69 -11.22 4.22
CA LEU A 139 8.32 -11.27 5.54
C LEU A 139 7.31 -11.67 6.63
N GLU A 140 7.79 -12.40 7.63
CA GLU A 140 7.05 -12.77 8.82
C GLU A 140 7.71 -12.20 10.08
N LYS A 141 6.90 -11.53 10.91
CA LYS A 141 7.32 -11.01 12.20
C LYS A 141 7.68 -12.17 13.14
N GLN A 142 8.83 -12.04 13.81
CA GLN A 142 9.36 -13.03 14.75
C GLN A 142 8.81 -12.86 16.17
#